data_AF-A0A7R9K9G2-F1
#
_entry.id   AF-A0A7R9K9G2-F1
#
_cell.length_a   1.000
_cell.length_b   1.000
_cell.length_c   1.000
_cell.angle_alpha   90.00
_cell.angle_beta   90.00
_cell.angle_gamma   90.00
#
_symmetry.space_group_name_H-M   'P 1'
#
loop_
_entity.id
_entity.type
_entity.pdbx_description
1 polymer ?
#
loop_
_entity_poly.entity_id
_entity_poly.type
_entity_poly.pdbx_seq_one_letter_code
_entity_poly.pdbx_strand_id
1 'polypeptide(L)'
;MVAVAALTPHLNNIRVPSNTQKIYKDECVLSFDTPESESGLYVSLKTFLGFGREYVELYHQQTGDSVFLHIRREKKEVSFVM
;
A
#
# COMPACT_ATOMS: atom_id res chain seq x y z
N MET A 1 -1.23 21.84 6.65
CA MET A 1 -1.79 21.53 7.99
C MET A 1 -3.01 20.58 7.94
N VAL A 2 -3.72 20.42 6.81
CA VAL A 2 -4.92 19.55 6.71
C VAL A 2 -4.60 18.04 6.79
N ALA A 3 -3.50 17.58 6.20
CA ALA A 3 -3.19 16.15 6.10
C ALA A 3 -2.98 15.46 7.47
N VAL A 4 -2.35 16.15 8.43
CA VAL A 4 -2.10 15.59 9.76
C VAL A 4 -3.41 15.45 10.56
N ALA A 5 -4.33 16.42 10.43
CA ALA A 5 -5.63 16.37 11.10
C ALA A 5 -6.48 15.17 10.65
N ALA A 6 -6.45 14.84 9.36
CA ALA A 6 -7.13 13.66 8.82
C ALA A 6 -6.47 12.33 9.25
N LEU A 7 -5.16 12.32 9.48
CA LEU A 7 -4.42 11.11 9.88
C LEU A 7 -4.54 10.81 11.38
N THR A 8 -4.64 11.85 12.21
CA THR A 8 -4.66 11.76 13.68
C THR A 8 -5.58 10.67 14.25
N PRO A 9 -6.86 10.52 13.82
CA PRO A 9 -7.75 9.50 14.37
C PRO A 9 -7.32 8.05 14.04
N HIS A 10 -6.49 7.84 13.01
CA HIS A 10 -6.11 6.52 12.54
C HIS A 10 -4.71 6.08 13.02
N LEU A 11 -3.93 6.97 13.66
CA LEU A 11 -2.55 6.69 14.09
C LEU A 11 -2.44 5.48 15.01
N ASN A 12 -3.43 5.26 15.88
CA ASN A 12 -3.44 4.12 16.82
C ASN A 12 -3.54 2.75 16.12
N ASN A 13 -4.01 2.72 14.86
CA ASN A 13 -4.14 1.49 14.08
C ASN A 13 -2.91 1.19 13.22
N ILE A 14 -1.97 2.13 13.11
CA ILE A 14 -0.72 1.96 12.35
C ILE A 14 0.25 1.12 13.18
N ARG A 15 0.82 0.08 12.57
CA ARG A 15 1.76 -0.83 13.20
C ARG A 15 3.09 -0.80 12.48
N VAL A 16 4.16 -1.01 13.24
CA VAL A 16 5.50 -1.23 12.69
C VAL A 16 5.67 -2.75 12.51
N PRO A 17 6.06 -3.23 11.32
CA PRO A 17 6.22 -4.66 11.08
C PRO A 17 7.39 -5.22 11.89
N SER A 18 7.22 -6.46 12.38
CA SER A 18 8.28 -7.24 13.05
C SER A 18 9.12 -8.03 12.03
N ASN A 19 10.32 -8.48 12.43
CA ASN A 19 11.24 -9.25 11.58
C ASN A 19 10.67 -10.59 11.07
N THR A 20 9.68 -11.16 11.75
CA THR A 20 9.04 -12.43 11.36
C THR A 20 7.74 -12.23 10.59
N GLN A 21 7.29 -10.98 10.42
CA GLN A 21 6.00 -10.68 9.82
C GLN A 21 6.09 -10.65 8.30
N LYS A 22 5.13 -11.33 7.66
CA LYS A 22 5.01 -11.29 6.20
C LYS A 22 4.43 -9.95 5.77
N ILE A 23 5.05 -9.34 4.77
CA ILE A 23 4.61 -8.08 4.16
C ILE A 23 4.38 -8.35 2.67
N TYR A 24 3.12 -8.24 2.24
CA TYR A 24 2.70 -8.53 0.88
C TYR A 24 2.80 -7.25 0.04
N LYS A 25 4.02 -6.89 -0.37
CA LYS A 25 4.31 -5.63 -1.10
C LYS A 25 4.63 -5.80 -2.58
N ASP A 26 4.63 -7.04 -3.07
CA ASP A 26 5.08 -7.36 -4.43
C ASP A 26 3.89 -7.56 -5.40
N GLU A 27 2.75 -8.04 -4.90
CA GLU A 27 1.52 -8.27 -5.68
C GLU A 27 0.28 -8.10 -4.78
N CYS A 28 -0.86 -7.76 -5.38
CA CYS A 28 -2.16 -7.73 -4.72
C CYS A 28 -2.59 -9.13 -4.24
N VAL A 29 -3.24 -9.21 -3.08
CA VAL A 29 -3.72 -10.50 -2.55
C VAL A 29 -4.99 -11.03 -3.23
N LEU A 30 -5.64 -10.22 -4.08
CA LEU A 30 -6.89 -10.55 -4.79
C LEU A 30 -6.81 -10.42 -6.32
N SER A 31 -5.77 -9.78 -6.85
CA SER A 31 -5.55 -9.54 -8.28
C SER A 31 -4.07 -9.66 -8.62
N PHE A 32 -3.73 -9.57 -9.90
CA PHE A 32 -2.34 -9.54 -10.36
C PHE A 32 -1.73 -8.13 -10.41
N ASP A 33 -2.35 -7.16 -9.73
CA ASP A 33 -1.79 -5.82 -9.66
C ASP A 33 -0.48 -5.82 -8.88
N THR A 34 0.52 -5.16 -9.42
CA THR A 34 1.85 -5.02 -8.82
C THR A 34 2.16 -3.54 -8.60
N PRO A 35 3.25 -3.21 -7.88
CA PRO A 35 3.71 -1.83 -7.81
C PRO A 35 4.02 -1.20 -9.18
N GLU A 36 4.24 -2.00 -10.22
CA GLU A 36 4.48 -1.53 -11.60
C GLU A 36 3.19 -1.27 -12.39
N SER A 37 2.04 -1.73 -11.90
CA SER A 37 0.74 -1.40 -12.48
C SER A 37 0.51 0.11 -12.43
N GLU A 38 -0.26 0.65 -13.38
CA GLU A 38 -0.57 2.09 -13.46
C GLU A 38 -1.14 2.65 -12.14
N SER A 39 -1.99 1.84 -11.49
CA SER A 39 -2.66 2.16 -10.24
C SER A 39 -1.79 1.98 -8.99
N GLY A 40 -0.63 1.32 -9.12
CA GLY A 40 0.26 0.91 -8.04
C GLY A 40 -0.35 -0.11 -7.07
N LEU A 41 0.32 -0.31 -5.93
CA LEU A 41 -0.08 -1.25 -4.89
C LEU A 41 -0.29 -0.52 -3.55
N TYR A 42 -1.37 -0.82 -2.85
CA TYR A 42 -1.74 -0.22 -1.56
C TYR A 42 -1.52 -1.24 -0.44
N VAL A 43 -0.52 -1.01 0.42
CA VAL A 43 -0.19 -1.93 1.52
C VAL A 43 -0.79 -1.40 2.82
N SER A 44 -1.63 -2.19 3.49
CA SER A 44 -2.21 -1.81 4.80
C SER A 44 -1.11 -1.63 5.84
N LEU A 45 -1.11 -0.51 6.55
CA LEU A 45 -0.17 -0.26 7.65
C LEU A 45 -0.54 -0.96 8.97
N LYS A 46 -1.61 -1.76 8.98
CA LYS A 46 -2.03 -2.55 10.14
C LYS A 46 -1.80 -4.05 9.94
N THR A 47 -2.17 -4.57 8.76
CA THR A 47 -2.12 -6.00 8.43
C THR A 47 -1.02 -6.38 7.45
N PHE A 48 -0.39 -5.39 6.78
CA PHE A 48 0.68 -5.57 5.80
C PHE A 48 0.27 -6.40 4.56
N LEU A 49 -1.03 -6.46 4.27
CA LEU A 49 -1.58 -7.00 3.03
C LEU A 49 -1.54 -5.94 1.92
N GLY A 50 -1.20 -6.35 0.70
CA GLY A 50 -1.18 -5.51 -0.50
C GLY A 50 -2.46 -5.63 -1.30
N PHE A 51 -3.02 -4.51 -1.74
CA PHE A 51 -4.26 -4.43 -2.51
C PHE A 51 -4.07 -3.57 -3.75
N GLY A 52 -4.68 -3.97 -4.86
CA GLY A 52 -4.87 -3.10 -6.03
C GLY A 52 -5.93 -2.03 -5.76
N ARG A 53 -6.02 -1.04 -6.66
CA ARG A 53 -6.93 0.11 -6.51
C ARG A 53 -8.41 -0.30 -6.41
N GLU A 54 -8.83 -1.35 -7.11
CA GLU A 54 -10.23 -1.80 -7.09
C GLU A 54 -10.60 -2.49 -5.76
N TYR A 55 -9.62 -3.09 -5.07
CA TYR A 55 -9.85 -3.90 -3.88
C TYR A 55 -9.55 -3.19 -2.57
N VAL A 56 -8.78 -2.10 -2.59
CA VAL A 56 -8.45 -1.34 -1.37
C VAL A 56 -9.70 -0.71 -0.75
N GLU A 57 -10.63 -0.23 -1.56
CA GLU A 57 -11.88 0.37 -1.08
C GLU A 57 -12.79 -0.70 -0.45
N LEU A 58 -12.91 -1.86 -1.10
CA LEU A 58 -13.65 -2.99 -0.55
C LEU A 58 -13.06 -3.43 0.80
N TYR A 59 -11.74 -3.53 0.91
CA TYR A 59 -11.06 -3.88 2.16
C TYR A 59 -11.30 -2.84 3.26
N HIS A 60 -11.27 -1.55 2.91
CA HIS A 60 -11.60 -0.46 3.84
C HIS A 60 -13.03 -0.60 4.37
N GLN A 61 -14.02 -0.83 3.50
CA GLN A 61 -15.41 -1.01 3.89
C GLN A 61 -15.62 -2.22 4.82
N GLN A 62 -14.87 -3.31 4.61
CA GLN A 62 -14.99 -4.53 5.41
C GLN A 62 -14.30 -4.45 6.77
N THR A 63 -13.17 -3.74 6.87
CA THR A 63 -12.30 -3.77 8.07
C THR A 63 -12.27 -2.45 8.85
N GLY A 64 -12.66 -1.34 8.21
CA GLY A 64 -12.46 0.01 8.72
C GLY A 64 -11.02 0.51 8.61
N ASP A 65 -10.09 -0.28 8.07
CA ASP A 65 -8.71 0.14 7.90
C ASP A 65 -8.64 1.24 6.82
N SER A 66 -8.12 2.41 7.20
CA SER A 66 -8.19 3.62 6.37
C SER A 66 -6.83 4.13 5.91
N VAL A 67 -5.73 3.51 6.38
CA VAL A 67 -4.37 3.99 6.15
C VAL A 67 -3.55 2.93 5.43
N PHE A 68 -3.08 3.31 4.24
CA PHE A 68 -2.32 2.45 3.35
C PHE A 68 -1.06 3.16 2.86
N LEU A 69 0.01 2.41 2.67
CA LEU A 69 1.20 2.84 1.95
C LEU A 69 1.00 2.55 0.46
N HIS A 70 0.91 3.60 -0.35
CA HIS A 70 0.83 3.47 -1.80
C HIS A 70 2.24 3.37 -2.40
N ILE A 71 2.53 2.25 -3.06
CA ILE A 71 3.80 1.96 -3.71
C ILE A 71 3.56 1.92 -5.22
N ARG A 72 4.22 2.81 -5.95
CA ARG A 72 4.26 2.81 -7.42
C ARG A 72 5.71 2.78 -7.88
N ARG A 73 6.04 1.87 -8.79
CA ARG A 73 7.36 1.68 -9.39
C ARG A 73 7.27 1.99 -10.87
N GLU A 74 8.14 2.86 -11.34
CA GLU A 74 8.26 3.19 -12.76
C GLU A 74 9.61 2.71 -13.27
N LYS A 75 9.60 1.86 -14.30
CA LYS A 75 10.82 1.43 -14.98
C LYS A 75 11.34 2.60 -15.81
N LYS A 76 12.55 3.06 -15.50
CA LYS A 76 13.28 4.02 -16.32
C LYS A 76 14.27 3.27 -17.19
N GLU A 77 14.28 3.54 -18.48
CA GLU A 77 15.36 3.07 -19.35
C GLU A 77 16.68 3.66 -18.87
N VAL A 78 17.70 2.80 -18.72
CA VAL A 78 19.06 3.25 -18.43
C VAL A 78 19.69 3.58 -19.77
N SER A 79 19.66 4.86 -20.17
CA SER A 79 20.50 5.34 -21.26
C SER A 79 21.95 5.33 -20.79
N PHE A 80 22.67 4.25 -21.09
CA PHE A 80 24.11 4.20 -20.89
C PHE A 80 24.75 5.14 -21.92
N VAL A 81 25.03 6.37 -21.51
CA VAL A 81 25.89 7.26 -22.30
C VAL A 81 27.33 6.86 -21.98
N MET A 82 27.97 6.23 -22.97
CA MET A 82 29.38 5.87 -22.94
C MET A 82 30.26 7.10 -23.17
#